data_AF-A0A7S0N5F2-F1
#
_entry.id   AF-A0A7S0N5F2-F1
#
_cell.length_a   1.000
_cell.length_b   1.000
_cell.length_c   1.000
_cell.angle_alpha   90.00
_cell.angle_beta   90.00
_cell.angle_gamma   90.00
#
_symmetry.space_group_name_H-M   'P 1'
#
loop_
_entity.id
_entity.type
_entity.pdbx_description
1 polymer ?
#
loop_
_entity_poly.entity_id
_entity_poly.type
_entity_poly.pdbx_seq_one_letter_code
_entity_poly.pdbx_strand_id
1 'polypeptide(L)'
;RLYQHLFHRLLWTEELQLHADLSIFDLVEEHATTLAPRGGGLLAVHIQGLAEKRPSVLKGDVLKLNHVNNRRQVWQGRATDIEMEDVLLRLDKRFVDSYVRKEKAE
;
A
#
# COMPACT_ATOMS: atom_id res chain seq x y z
N ARG A 1 -16.83 15.49 -30.76
CA ARG A 1 -16.96 16.37 -29.57
C ARG A 1 -17.85 15.75 -28.48
N LEU A 2 -19.08 15.32 -28.77
CA LEU A 2 -19.95 14.68 -27.77
C LEU A 2 -19.35 13.39 -27.18
N TYR A 3 -18.83 12.49 -28.03
CA TYR A 3 -18.20 11.24 -27.61
C TYR A 3 -17.05 11.47 -26.60
N GLN A 4 -16.14 12.40 -26.92
CA GLN A 4 -15.02 12.75 -26.05
C GLN A 4 -15.49 13.25 -24.69
N HIS A 5 -16.54 14.10 -24.64
CA HIS A 5 -17.08 14.63 -23.38
C HIS A 5 -17.73 13.54 -22.53
N LEU A 6 -18.45 12.60 -23.16
CA LEU A 6 -19.06 11.47 -22.46
C LEU A 6 -17.99 10.52 -21.91
N PHE A 7 -16.99 10.14 -22.71
CA PHE A 7 -15.89 9.29 -22.26
C PHE A 7 -15.06 9.96 -21.18
N HIS A 8 -14.82 11.27 -21.29
CA HIS A 8 -14.13 12.02 -20.24
C HIS A 8 -14.88 11.92 -18.91
N ARG A 9 -16.20 12.12 -18.91
CA ARG A 9 -17.02 11.98 -17.70
C ARG A 9 -17.01 10.55 -17.15
N LEU A 10 -17.17 9.55 -18.02
CA LEU A 10 -17.13 8.14 -17.62
C LEU A 10 -15.80 7.77 -16.97
N LEU A 11 -14.67 8.23 -17.53
CA LEU A 11 -13.34 8.00 -16.95
C LEU A 11 -13.22 8.58 -15.55
N TRP A 12 -13.68 9.82 -15.33
CA TRP A 12 -13.66 10.44 -13.99
C TRP A 12 -14.56 9.70 -13.00
N THR A 13 -15.75 9.28 -13.43
CA THR A 13 -16.66 8.51 -12.57
C THR A 13 -16.05 7.16 -12.19
N GLU A 14 -15.43 6.47 -13.15
CA GLU A 14 -14.75 5.19 -12.89
C GLU A 14 -13.56 5.37 -11.94
N GLU A 15 -12.75 6.43 -12.12
CA GLU A 15 -11.63 6.71 -11.22
C GLU A 15 -12.10 6.96 -9.78
N LEU A 16 -13.21 7.68 -9.59
CA LEU A 16 -13.80 7.90 -8.27
C LEU A 16 -14.32 6.60 -7.65
N GLN A 17 -14.99 5.76 -8.44
CA GLN A 17 -15.47 4.45 -7.97
C GLN A 17 -14.30 3.54 -7.59
N LEU A 18 -13.25 3.51 -8.41
CA LEU A 18 -12.05 2.72 -8.16
C LEU A 18 -11.36 3.14 -6.86
N HIS A 19 -11.30 4.43 -6.54
CA HIS A 19 -10.80 4.90 -5.25
C HIS A 19 -11.66 4.40 -4.08
N ALA A 20 -12.99 4.44 -4.20
CA ALA A 20 -13.89 3.93 -3.18
C ALA A 20 -13.72 2.41 -2.99
N ASP A 21 -13.65 1.66 -4.09
CA ASP A 21 -13.50 0.20 -4.10
C ASP A 21 -12.15 -0.25 -3.52
N LEU A 22 -11.08 0.53 -3.70
CA LEU A 22 -9.79 0.23 -3.08
C LEU A 22 -9.72 0.64 -1.60
N SER A 23 -10.42 1.71 -1.20
CA SER A 23 -10.36 2.23 0.17
C SER A 23 -10.88 1.25 1.23
N ILE A 24 -11.74 0.29 0.85
CA ILE A 24 -12.23 -0.74 1.78
C ILE A 24 -11.11 -1.70 2.23
N PHE A 25 -9.99 -1.74 1.51
CA PHE A 25 -8.82 -2.56 1.82
C PHE A 25 -7.74 -1.78 2.59
N ASP A 26 -7.99 -0.51 2.95
CA ASP A 26 -7.05 0.26 3.75
C ASP A 26 -6.88 -0.38 5.13
N LEU A 27 -5.64 -0.72 5.48
CA LEU A 27 -5.28 -1.32 6.77
C LEU A 27 -5.24 -0.25 7.87
N VAL A 28 -6.42 0.21 8.31
CA VAL A 28 -6.58 1.28 9.31
C VAL A 28 -6.97 0.73 10.68
N GLU A 29 -6.56 1.45 11.72
CA GLU A 29 -6.99 1.24 13.11
C GLU A 29 -6.75 -0.19 13.60
N GLU A 30 -7.80 -0.96 13.87
CA GLU A 30 -7.71 -2.34 14.35
C GLU A 30 -7.12 -3.32 13.32
N HIS A 31 -7.13 -2.95 12.04
CA HIS A 31 -6.54 -3.73 10.95
C HIS A 31 -5.11 -3.26 10.60
N ALA A 32 -4.59 -2.25 11.30
CA ALA A 32 -3.22 -1.80 11.09
C ALA A 32 -2.22 -2.91 11.43
N THR A 33 -1.20 -3.05 10.61
CA THR A 33 -0.20 -4.11 10.73
C THR A 33 1.21 -3.56 10.89
N THR A 34 2.12 -4.39 11.39
CA THR A 34 3.55 -4.10 11.39
C THR A 34 4.18 -4.54 10.07
N LEU A 35 5.33 -3.95 9.75
CA LEU A 35 6.09 -4.30 8.57
C LEU A 35 7.20 -5.25 8.97
N ALA A 36 7.23 -6.46 8.43
CA ALA A 36 8.26 -7.44 8.77
C ALA A 36 9.53 -7.19 7.95
N PRO A 37 10.72 -7.02 8.56
CA PRO A 37 11.96 -6.89 7.81
C PRO A 37 12.25 -8.13 6.98
N ARG A 38 12.48 -7.90 5.69
CA ARG A 38 13.05 -8.88 4.77
C ARG A 38 14.46 -8.44 4.40
N GLY A 39 15.32 -9.41 4.08
CA GLY A 39 16.71 -9.12 3.71
C GLY A 39 16.80 -8.09 2.58
N GLY A 40 17.93 -7.38 2.50
CA GLY A 40 18.16 -6.40 1.43
C GLY A 40 17.39 -5.08 1.56
N GLY A 41 16.90 -4.75 2.76
CA GLY A 41 16.20 -3.49 3.03
C GLY A 41 14.75 -3.45 2.51
N LEU A 42 14.17 -4.62 2.27
CA LEU A 42 12.75 -4.76 1.93
C LEU A 42 11.95 -4.94 3.22
N LEU A 43 10.70 -4.47 3.22
CA LEU A 43 9.76 -4.64 4.31
C LEU A 43 8.52 -5.34 3.77
N ALA A 44 8.09 -6.44 4.39
CA ALA A 44 6.89 -7.16 4.01
C ALA A 44 5.67 -6.61 4.76
N VAL A 45 4.57 -6.38 4.04
CA VAL A 45 3.25 -6.09 4.62
C VAL A 45 2.32 -7.26 4.32
N HIS A 46 1.68 -7.79 5.35
CA HIS A 46 0.68 -8.84 5.20
C HIS A 46 -0.67 -8.21 4.85
N ILE A 47 -1.30 -8.66 3.77
CA ILE A 47 -2.61 -8.20 3.30
C ILE A 47 -3.52 -9.42 3.14
N GLN A 48 -4.49 -9.54 4.03
CA GLN A 48 -5.45 -10.65 4.02
C GLN A 48 -6.24 -10.68 2.70
N GLY A 49 -6.38 -11.86 2.09
CA GLY A 49 -7.15 -12.05 0.86
C GLY A 49 -6.40 -11.64 -0.43
N LEU A 50 -5.17 -11.14 -0.32
CA LEU A 50 -4.35 -10.78 -1.48
C LEU A 50 -4.13 -11.95 -2.43
N ALA A 51 -3.96 -13.17 -1.91
CA ALA A 51 -3.83 -14.39 -2.72
C ALA A 51 -5.07 -14.69 -3.58
N GLU A 52 -6.23 -14.17 -3.18
CA GLU A 52 -7.50 -14.25 -3.92
C GLU A 52 -7.65 -13.12 -4.95
N LYS A 53 -6.59 -12.33 -5.18
CA LYS A 53 -6.52 -11.14 -6.04
C LYS A 53 -7.34 -9.95 -5.54
N ARG A 54 -7.59 -9.87 -4.23
CA ARG A 54 -8.36 -8.79 -3.59
C ARG A 54 -7.67 -8.32 -2.29
N PRO A 55 -7.13 -7.10 -2.22
CA PRO A 55 -7.03 -6.11 -3.30
C PRO A 55 -6.11 -6.58 -4.43
N SER A 56 -6.33 -6.07 -5.65
CA SER A 56 -5.42 -6.33 -6.77
C SER A 56 -4.18 -5.45 -6.63
N VAL A 57 -3.14 -5.96 -5.98
CA VAL A 57 -1.81 -5.32 -5.92
C VAL A 57 -0.92 -5.98 -6.96
N LEU A 58 -0.19 -5.17 -7.72
CA LEU A 58 0.78 -5.60 -8.71
C LEU A 58 2.18 -5.09 -8.38
N LYS A 59 3.17 -5.77 -8.95
CA LYS A 59 4.55 -5.31 -8.90
C LYS A 59 4.65 -3.92 -9.55
N GLY A 60 5.25 -2.98 -8.82
CA GLY A 60 5.41 -1.60 -9.23
C GLY A 60 4.39 -0.65 -8.61
N ASP A 61 3.30 -1.16 -8.03
CA ASP A 61 2.30 -0.34 -7.34
C ASP A 61 2.90 0.40 -6.14
N VAL A 62 2.28 1.52 -5.80
CA VAL A 62 2.71 2.38 -4.70
C VAL A 62 1.69 2.30 -3.58
N LEU A 63 2.13 1.82 -2.42
CA LEU A 63 1.37 1.84 -1.19
C LEU A 63 1.75 3.09 -0.39
N LYS A 64 0.75 3.75 0.18
CA LYS A 64 0.94 4.86 1.12
C LYS A 64 0.85 4.33 2.53
N LEU A 65 1.81 4.70 3.36
CA LEU A 65 1.90 4.23 4.74
C LEU A 65 1.95 5.43 5.67
N ASN A 66 1.30 5.31 6.82
CA ASN A 66 1.41 6.25 7.92
C ASN A 66 1.41 5.49 9.24
N HIS A 67 1.86 6.14 10.31
CA HIS A 67 1.69 5.56 11.65
C HIS A 67 0.22 5.71 12.07
N VAL A 68 -0.32 4.70 12.75
CA VAL A 68 -1.67 4.72 13.31
C VAL A 68 -1.91 5.99 14.14
N ASN A 69 -0.91 6.40 14.93
CA ASN A 69 -0.96 7.58 15.80
C ASN A 69 -0.58 8.90 15.09
N ASN A 70 -0.11 8.86 13.84
CA ASN A 70 0.30 10.05 13.10
C ASN A 70 0.00 9.91 11.60
N ARG A 71 -1.21 10.34 11.22
CA ARG A 71 -1.66 10.35 9.82
C ARG A 71 -1.08 11.49 8.98
N ARG A 72 -0.38 12.47 9.59
CA ARG A 72 0.19 13.63 8.86
C ARG A 72 1.44 13.27 8.05
N GLN A 73 2.21 12.32 8.55
CA GLN A 73 3.41 11.87 7.86
C GLN A 73 3.07 10.62 7.04
N VAL A 74 3.16 10.76 5.72
CA VAL A 74 2.88 9.68 4.78
C VAL A 74 4.18 9.30 4.06
N TRP A 75 4.53 8.03 4.15
CA TRP A 75 5.60 7.41 3.37
C TRP A 75 5.01 6.68 2.17
N GLN A 76 5.85 6.46 1.17
CA GLN A 76 5.49 5.67 -0.01
C GLN A 76 6.41 4.46 -0.09
N GLY A 77 5.81 3.29 -0.25
CA GLY A 77 6.51 2.04 -0.52
C GLY A 77 6.12 1.51 -1.88
N ARG A 78 7.10 1.05 -2.67
CA ARG A 78 6.84 0.42 -3.96
C ARG A 78 6.82 -1.10 -3.82
N ALA A 79 5.74 -1.72 -4.26
CA ALA A 79 5.63 -3.18 -4.35
C ALA A 79 6.69 -3.72 -5.31
N THR A 80 7.61 -4.52 -4.78
CA THR A 80 8.73 -5.12 -5.52
C THR A 80 8.44 -6.57 -5.87
N ASP A 81 7.82 -7.29 -4.94
CA ASP A 81 7.37 -8.66 -5.12
C ASP A 81 6.10 -8.96 -4.31
N ILE A 82 5.39 -10.02 -4.69
CA ILE A 82 4.15 -10.45 -4.05
C ILE A 82 4.26 -11.95 -3.76
N GLU A 83 4.24 -12.30 -2.48
CA GLU A 83 4.46 -13.64 -1.97
C GLU A 83 3.22 -14.11 -1.20
N MET A 84 2.31 -14.83 -1.87
CA MET A 84 1.01 -15.23 -1.33
C MET A 84 0.18 -14.04 -0.83
N GLU A 85 0.21 -13.77 0.48
CA GLU A 85 -0.48 -12.66 1.12
C GLU A 85 0.46 -11.52 1.56
N ASP A 86 1.77 -11.69 1.36
CA ASP A 86 2.77 -10.69 1.71
C ASP A 86 3.15 -9.86 0.48
N VAL A 87 3.15 -8.53 0.62
CA VAL A 87 3.72 -7.62 -0.37
C VAL A 87 5.07 -7.13 0.12
N LEU A 88 6.12 -7.37 -0.67
CA LEU A 88 7.46 -6.88 -0.38
C LEU A 88 7.60 -5.44 -0.88
N LEU A 89 7.76 -4.51 0.05
CA LEU A 89 7.86 -3.09 -0.22
C LEU A 89 9.32 -2.62 -0.17
N ARG A 90 9.66 -1.76 -1.14
CA ARG A 90 10.84 -0.92 -1.07
C ARG A 90 10.45 0.47 -0.62
N LEU A 91 10.93 0.87 0.55
CA LEU A 91 10.73 2.20 1.12
C LEU A 91 12.03 3.02 1.08
N ASP A 92 11.91 4.31 1.41
CA ASP A 92 13.09 5.17 1.60
C ASP A 92 14.02 4.57 2.65
N LYS A 93 15.33 4.58 2.34
CA LYS A 93 16.35 3.97 3.21
C LYS A 93 16.32 4.55 4.63
N ARG A 94 16.07 5.86 4.78
CA ARG A 94 15.98 6.50 6.10
C ARG A 94 14.81 5.96 6.92
N PHE A 95 13.68 5.68 6.26
CA PHE A 95 12.55 5.03 6.92
C PHE A 95 12.93 3.63 7.40
N VAL A 96 13.47 2.79 6.51
CA VAL A 96 13.86 1.41 6.83
C VAL A 96 14.86 1.37 7.99
N ASP A 97 15.93 2.18 7.91
CA ASP A 97 16.95 2.27 8.96
C ASP A 97 16.36 2.70 10.30
N SER A 98 15.41 3.65 10.30
CA SER A 98 14.74 4.11 11.52
C SER A 98 13.75 3.10 12.10
N TYR A 99 13.05 2.36 11.24
CA TYR A 99 12.03 1.39 11.60
C TYR A 99 12.66 0.14 12.21
N VAL A 100 13.63 -0.47 11.51
CA VAL A 100 14.33 -1.68 11.96
C VAL A 100 15.12 -1.44 13.26
N ARG A 101 15.64 -0.22 13.47
CA ARG A 101 16.33 0.13 14.73
C ARG A 101 15.38 0.15 15.93
N LYS A 102 14.13 0.59 15.74
CA LYS A 102 13.13 0.62 16.82
C LYS A 102 12.66 -0.78 17.17
N GLU A 103 12.41 -1.62 16.15
CA GLU A 103 11.97 -3.01 16.35
C GLU A 103 12.99 -3.86 17.12
N LYS A 104 14.30 -3.59 16.98
CA LYS A 104 15.35 -4.28 17.76
C LYS A 104 15.51 -3.79 19.20
N ALA A 105 14.91 -2.65 19.54
CA ALA A 105 15.04 -2.02 20.85
C ALA A 105 13.84 -2.32 21.78
N GLU A 106 12.75 -2.86 21.21
CA GLU A 106 11.58 -3.41 21.91
C GLU A 106 11.71 -4.93 22.07
#